data_AF-K1ZPE6-F1
#
_entry.id   AF-K1ZPE6-F1
#
_cell.length_a   1.000
_cell.length_b   1.000
_cell.length_c   1.000
_cell.angle_alpha   90.00
_cell.angle_beta   90.00
_cell.angle_gamma   90.00
#
_symmetry.space_group_name_H-M   'P 1'
#
loop_
_entity.id
_entity.type
_entity.pdbx_description
1 polymer ?
#
loop_
_entity_poly.entity_id
_entity_poly.type
_entity_poly.pdbx_seq_one_letter_code
_entity_poly.pdbx_strand_id
1 'polypeptide(L)' 'MLQSMHDKIQGWVAGVIAFIIALTFALWGVQNYLRSGAHQAAAKVNGEEITQRQLDVAYD' A
#
# COMPACT_ATOMS: atom_id res chain seq x y z
N MET A 1 -2.19 43.14 2.58
CA MET A 1 -2.68 42.34 3.74
C MET A 1 -3.67 41.23 3.37
N LEU A 2 -4.17 41.15 2.12
CA LEU A 2 -4.82 39.93 1.58
C LEU A 2 -3.82 38.82 1.20
N GLN A 3 -2.56 39.18 0.97
CA GLN A 3 -1.47 38.26 0.60
C GLN A 3 -1.17 37.20 1.68
N SER A 4 -1.31 37.58 2.96
CA SER A 4 -1.03 36.68 4.10
C SER A 4 -2.09 35.60 4.30
N MET A 5 -3.32 35.80 3.81
CA MET A 5 -4.33 34.73 3.78
C MET A 5 -4.08 33.75 2.64
N HIS A 6 -3.70 34.23 1.45
CA HIS A 6 -3.47 33.38 0.28
C HIS A 6 -2.27 32.43 0.48
N ASP A 7 -1.16 32.93 1.02
CA ASP A 7 0.04 32.13 1.30
C ASP A 7 -0.24 30.99 2.28
N LYS A 8 -1.02 31.28 3.33
CA LYS A 8 -1.35 30.30 4.37
C LYS A 8 -2.35 29.25 3.87
N ILE A 9 -3.26 29.65 2.98
CA ILE A 9 -4.22 28.73 2.34
C ILE A 9 -3.47 27.76 1.42
N GLN A 10 -2.54 28.23 0.57
CA GLN A 10 -1.85 27.36 -0.37
C GLN A 10 -0.98 26.30 0.33
N GLY A 11 -0.25 26.68 1.38
CA GLY A 11 0.55 25.74 2.17
C GLY A 11 -0.27 24.77 3.03
N TRP A 12 -1.33 25.27 3.69
CA TRP A 12 -2.18 24.44 4.55
C TRP A 12 -3.03 23.45 3.74
N VAL A 13 -3.63 23.90 2.63
CA VAL A 13 -4.41 23.02 1.75
C VAL A 13 -3.54 21.94 1.12
N ALA A 14 -2.32 22.29 0.69
CA ALA A 14 -1.36 21.29 0.21
C ALA A 14 -1.02 20.24 1.29
N GLY A 15 -0.85 20.67 2.55
CA GLY A 15 -0.65 19.76 3.68
C GLY A 15 -1.84 18.83 3.93
N VAL A 16 -3.07 19.34 3.86
CA VAL A 16 -4.30 18.54 4.03
C VAL A 16 -4.42 17.49 2.92
N ILE A 17 -4.18 17.85 1.66
CA ILE A 17 -4.24 16.91 0.53
C ILE A 17 -3.18 15.82 0.68
N ALA A 18 -1.93 16.18 0.98
CA ALA A 18 -0.86 15.23 1.22
C ALA A 18 -1.19 14.27 2.37
N PHE A 19 -1.79 14.78 3.45
CA PHE A 19 -2.22 13.97 4.58
C PHE A 19 -3.32 12.97 4.21
N ILE A 20 -4.32 13.39 3.42
CA ILE A 20 -5.38 12.49 2.94
C ILE A 20 -4.79 11.38 2.07
N ILE A 21 -3.89 11.72 1.15
CA ILE A 21 -3.21 10.73 0.30
C ILE A 21 -2.41 9.77 1.19
N ALA A 22 -1.59 10.28 2.11
CA ALA A 22 -0.83 9.45 3.04
C ALA A 22 -1.72 8.51 3.87
N LEU A 23 -2.87 8.98 4.34
CA LEU A 23 -3.86 8.18 5.05
C LEU A 23 -4.41 7.03 4.20
N THR A 24 -4.80 7.29 2.95
CA THR A 24 -5.30 6.24 2.04
C THR A 24 -4.23 5.17 1.80
N PHE A 25 -2.97 5.58 1.61
CA PHE A 25 -1.83 4.66 1.47
C PHE A 25 -1.50 3.92 2.77
N ALA A 26 -1.67 4.53 3.94
CA ALA A 26 -1.44 3.86 5.21
C ALA A 26 -2.51 2.78 5.49
N LEU A 27 -3.79 3.10 5.25
CA LEU A 27 -4.91 2.20 5.50
C LEU A 27 -4.96 1.02 4.51
N TRP A 28 -4.71 1.25 3.22
CA TRP A 28 -4.76 0.19 2.20
C TRP A 28 -3.38 -0.35 1.80
N GLY A 29 -2.33 0.46 1.81
CA GLY A 29 -1.00 0.09 1.31
C GLY A 29 -0.23 -0.81 2.26
N VAL A 30 -0.34 -0.63 3.58
CA VAL A 30 0.34 -1.48 4.57
C VAL A 30 -0.16 -2.93 4.46
N GLN A 31 -1.47 -3.13 4.30
CA GLN A 31 -2.03 -4.47 4.10
C GLN A 31 -1.51 -5.12 2.80
N ASN A 32 -1.27 -4.36 1.74
CA ASN A 32 -0.64 -4.90 0.52
C ASN A 32 0.80 -5.34 0.77
N TYR A 33 1.58 -4.60 1.57
CA TYR A 33 2.94 -5.02 1.92
C TYR A 33 2.94 -6.30 2.78
N LEU A 34 2.05 -6.40 3.78
CA LEU A 34 1.92 -7.61 4.59
C LEU A 34 1.32 -8.80 3.81
N ARG A 35 0.35 -8.57 2.93
CA ARG A 35 -0.33 -9.62 2.15
C ARG A 35 0.49 -10.07 0.95
N SER A 36 1.31 -9.19 0.36
CA SER A 36 2.29 -9.56 -0.67
C SER A 36 3.35 -10.52 -0.12
N GLY A 37 3.66 -10.48 1.18
CA GLY A 37 4.46 -11.52 1.83
C GLY A 37 3.74 -12.87 1.95
N ALA A 38 2.41 -12.87 1.98
CA ALA A 38 1.59 -14.08 2.18
C ALA A 38 1.10 -14.73 0.87
N HIS A 39 1.01 -13.98 -0.23
CA HIS A 39 0.48 -14.45 -1.53
C HIS A 39 1.53 -14.38 -2.65
N GLN A 40 2.82 -14.62 -2.34
CA GLN A 40 3.77 -14.92 -3.41
C GLN A 40 3.47 -16.33 -3.94
N ALA A 41 2.79 -16.41 -5.09
CA ALA A 41 2.65 -17.64 -5.85
C ALA A 41 4.06 -18.11 -6.25
N ALA A 42 4.47 -19.30 -5.80
CA ALA A 42 5.77 -19.88 -6.14
C ALA A 42 5.76 -20.38 -7.59
N ALA A 43 4.65 -20.97 -8.00
CA ALA A 43 4.40 -21.48 -9.33
C ALA A 43 2.89 -21.63 -9.56
N LYS A 44 2.47 -21.54 -10.82
CA LYS A 44 1.11 -21.87 -11.24
C LYS A 44 1.17 -23.15 -12.08
N VAL A 45 0.54 -24.22 -11.62
CA VAL A 45 0.57 -25.54 -12.27
C VAL A 45 -0.85 -25.91 -12.68
N ASN A 46 -1.05 -26.19 -13.97
CA ASN A 46 -2.35 -26.60 -14.51
C ASN A 46 -3.53 -25.67 -14.14
N GLY A 47 -3.26 -24.37 -13.96
CA GLY A 47 -4.25 -23.37 -13.56
C GLY A 47 -4.39 -23.15 -12.05
N GLU A 48 -3.80 -24.01 -11.22
CA GLU A 48 -3.79 -23.89 -9.75
C GLU A 48 -2.55 -23.12 -9.27
N GLU A 49 -2.76 -22.10 -8.43
CA GLU A 49 -1.69 -21.27 -7.87
C GLU A 49 -1.15 -21.93 -6.60
N ILE A 50 0.09 -22.42 -6.66
CA ILE A 50 0.78 -23.00 -5.51
C ILE A 50 1.49 -21.87 -4.78
N THR A 51 1.13 -21.66 -3.52
CA THR A 51 1.77 -20.63 -2.68
C THR A 51 3.14 -21.11 -2.19
N GLN A 52 4.10 -20.20 -1.96
CA GLN A 52 5.42 -20.59 -1.42
C GLN A 52 5.34 -21.43 -0.14
N ARG A 53 4.36 -21.16 0.72
CA ARG A 53 4.12 -21.95 1.94
C ARG A 53 3.79 -23.42 1.66
N GLN A 54 3.02 -23.69 0.63
CA GLN A 54 2.64 -25.06 0.27
C GLN A 54 3.82 -25.83 -0.34
N LEU A 55 4.66 -25.13 -1.10
CA LEU A 55 5.89 -25.70 -1.65
C LEU A 55 6.86 -26.08 -0.54
N ASP A 56 7.05 -25.19 0.45
CA ASP A 56 7.95 -25.40 1.59
C ASP A 56 7.52 -26.60 2.46
N VAL A 57 6.23 -26.73 2.75
CA VAL A 57 5.67 -27.86 3.53
C VAL A 57 5.73 -29.20 2.77
N ALA A 58 5.72 -29.17 1.44
CA ALA A 58 5.72 -30.39 0.63
C ALA A 58 7.13 -30.94 0.34
N TYR A 59 8.17 -30.12 0.50
CA TYR A 59 9.56 -30.46 0.18
C TYR A 59 10.48 -30.58 1.40
N ASP A 60 10.01 -30.24 2.60
CA ASP A 60 10.61 -30.63 3.89
C ASP A 60 10.16 -32.05 4.29
#